data_AF-A0A916UR02-F1
#
_entry.id   AF-A0A916UR02-F1
#
_cell.length_a   1.000
_cell.length_b   1.000
_cell.length_c   1.000
_cell.angle_alpha   90.00
_cell.angle_beta   90.00
_cell.angle_gamma   90.00
#
_symmetry.space_group_name_H-M   'P 1'
#
loop_
_entity.id
_entity.type
_entity.pdbx_description
1 polymer ?
#
loop_
_entity_poly.entity_id
_entity_poly.type
_entity_poly.pdbx_seq_one_letter_code
_entity_poly.pdbx_strand_id
1 'polypeptide(L)'
;MANIPTHPEFSDSGSLPALGLRWAALRGMLASPLIDAEDQRDLRRELLQELKTVEQSMARVASRSALELCTKIDVVSQSLREQTYPDGRGALELLDSIRADVSSLIPRADNKGVHLSRATVVQRPTDQGGAAQG
;
A
#
# COMPACT_ATOMS: atom_id res chain seq x y z
N MET A 1 -22.62 33.03 -8.01
CA MET A 1 -21.95 32.47 -6.82
C MET A 1 -21.69 31.00 -7.10
N ALA A 2 -20.45 30.63 -7.40
CA ALA A 2 -20.09 29.24 -7.70
C ALA A 2 -20.01 28.46 -6.39
N ASN A 3 -20.85 27.43 -6.26
CA ASN A 3 -20.81 26.48 -5.15
C ASN A 3 -19.57 25.60 -5.35
N ILE A 4 -18.45 25.96 -4.74
CA ILE A 4 -17.24 25.14 -4.75
C ILE A 4 -17.56 23.90 -3.91
N PRO A 5 -17.51 22.67 -4.48
CA PRO A 5 -17.69 21.48 -3.69
C PRO A 5 -16.55 21.42 -2.66
N THR A 6 -16.89 21.50 -1.38
CA THR A 6 -15.97 21.16 -0.30
C THR A 6 -15.54 19.72 -0.52
N HIS A 7 -14.25 19.50 -0.78
CA HIS A 7 -13.64 18.18 -0.77
C HIS A 7 -14.12 17.46 0.49
N PRO A 8 -14.60 16.21 0.42
CA PRO A 8 -15.00 15.49 1.62
C PRO A 8 -13.78 15.44 2.53
N GLU A 9 -13.90 16.08 3.69
CA GLU A 9 -12.95 15.91 4.77
C GLU A 9 -12.82 14.40 5.03
N PHE A 10 -11.59 13.91 5.03
CA PHE A 10 -11.24 12.51 5.29
C PHE A 10 -11.71 12.09 6.70
N SER A 11 -13.00 11.80 6.83
CA SER A 11 -13.61 11.15 7.99
C SER A 11 -13.23 9.67 8.07
N ASP A 12 -12.44 9.17 7.10
CA ASP A 12 -11.85 7.84 7.03
C ASP A 12 -10.49 7.70 7.74
N SER A 13 -10.08 8.70 8.53
CA SER A 13 -8.83 8.67 9.32
C SER A 13 -8.76 7.55 10.37
N GLY A 14 -9.84 6.78 10.58
CA GLY A 14 -9.91 5.67 11.53
C GLY A 14 -10.05 4.26 10.92
N SER A 15 -10.14 4.11 9.60
CA SER A 15 -10.28 2.77 8.99
C SER A 15 -8.91 2.06 8.91
N LEU A 16 -8.89 0.73 9.11
CA LEU A 16 -7.63 -0.03 9.10
C LEU A 16 -6.90 0.03 7.75
N PRO A 17 -7.57 -0.02 6.58
CA PRO A 17 -6.90 0.16 5.28
C PRO A 17 -6.28 1.56 5.12
N ALA A 18 -6.96 2.61 5.56
CA ALA A 18 -6.42 3.97 5.49
C ALA A 18 -5.19 4.14 6.40
N LEU A 19 -5.25 3.60 7.62
CA LEU A 19 -4.11 3.56 8.54
C LEU A 19 -2.94 2.75 7.95
N GLY A 20 -3.22 1.61 7.32
CA GLY A 20 -2.20 0.79 6.65
C GLY A 20 -1.51 1.52 5.48
N LEU A 21 -2.28 2.23 4.65
CA LEU A 21 -1.72 3.04 3.56
C LEU A 21 -0.85 4.17 4.10
N ARG A 22 -1.32 4.85 5.15
CA ARG A 22 -0.57 5.93 5.81
C ARG A 22 0.73 5.41 6.44
N TRP A 23 0.67 4.26 7.11
CA TRP A 23 1.84 3.57 7.65
C TRP A 23 2.86 3.28 6.54
N ALA A 24 2.42 2.68 5.42
CA ALA A 24 3.30 2.36 4.29
C ALA A 24 3.95 3.63 3.68
N ALA A 25 3.20 4.73 3.58
CA ALA A 25 3.73 6.00 3.08
C ALA A 25 4.81 6.57 4.01
N LEU A 26 4.57 6.61 5.32
CA LEU A 26 5.54 7.09 6.32
C LEU A 26 6.83 6.25 6.29
N ARG A 27 6.69 4.93 6.17
CA ARG A 27 7.81 4.00 5.99
C ARG A 27 8.61 4.31 4.72
N GLY A 28 7.93 4.56 3.60
CA GLY A 28 8.58 4.95 2.35
C GLY A 28 9.35 6.27 2.48
N MET A 29 8.77 7.26 3.18
CA MET A 29 9.44 8.53 3.45
C MET A 29 10.67 8.35 4.35
N LEU A 30 10.59 7.53 5.39
CA LEU A 30 11.70 7.21 6.30
C LEU A 30 12.81 6.38 5.65
N ALA A 31 12.51 5.66 4.58
CA ALA A 31 13.50 4.92 3.78
C ALA A 31 14.18 5.79 2.72
N SER A 32 13.76 7.05 2.55
CA SER A 32 14.37 7.98 1.59
C SER A 32 15.74 8.44 2.07
N PRO A 33 16.81 8.35 1.25
CA PRO A 33 18.13 8.89 1.62
C PRO A 33 18.13 10.38 1.96
N LEU A 34 17.14 11.13 1.44
CA LEU A 34 16.99 12.56 1.73
C LEU A 34 16.68 12.81 3.21
N ILE A 35 16.02 11.87 3.90
CA ILE A 35 15.60 12.02 5.29
C ILE A 35 16.73 11.74 6.30
N ASP A 36 17.88 11.25 5.83
CA ASP A 36 19.08 11.02 6.62
C ASP A 36 19.99 12.26 6.67
N ALA A 37 19.72 13.28 5.84
CA ALA A 37 20.47 14.53 5.86
C ALA A 37 20.31 15.26 7.21
N GLU A 38 21.38 15.92 7.66
CA GLU A 38 21.41 16.63 8.95
C GLU A 38 20.28 17.67 9.07
N ASP A 39 20.02 18.40 7.99
CA ASP A 39 18.96 19.42 7.90
C ASP A 39 17.54 18.82 7.99
N GLN A 40 17.39 17.51 7.82
CA GLN A 40 16.12 16.79 7.86
C GLN A 40 15.88 16.05 9.18
N ARG A 41 16.75 16.23 10.19
CA ARG A 41 16.61 15.58 11.50
C ARG A 41 15.26 15.84 12.17
N ASP A 42 14.75 17.06 12.08
CA ASP A 42 13.47 17.43 12.68
C ASP A 42 12.31 16.71 11.99
N LEU A 43 12.27 16.77 10.66
CA LEU A 43 11.29 16.04 9.85
C LEU A 43 11.36 14.52 10.11
N ARG A 44 12.56 13.95 10.21
CA ARG A 44 12.74 12.53 10.55
C ARG A 44 12.10 12.19 11.90
N ARG A 45 12.31 13.03 12.92
CA ARG A 45 11.71 12.83 14.25
C ARG A 45 10.19 12.91 14.20
N GLU A 46 9.63 13.86 13.46
CA GLU A 46 8.18 13.97 13.25
C GLU A 46 7.61 12.74 12.55
N LEU A 47 8.27 12.26 11.49
CA LEU A 47 7.85 11.06 10.76
C LEU A 47 7.87 9.81 11.64
N LEU A 48 8.89 9.64 12.50
CA LEU A 48 8.95 8.53 13.46
C LEU A 48 7.84 8.62 14.52
N GLN A 49 7.56 9.84 15.02
CA GLN A 49 6.49 10.06 15.98
C GLN A 49 5.11 9.78 15.36
N GLU A 50 4.91 10.19 14.11
CA GLU A 50 3.68 9.91 13.38
C GLU A 50 3.53 8.42 13.08
N LEU A 51 4.60 7.74 12.67
CA LEU A 51 4.60 6.30 12.44
C LEU A 51 4.13 5.55 13.68
N LYS A 52 4.68 5.89 14.85
CA LYS A 52 4.28 5.34 16.14
C LYS A 52 2.80 5.63 16.47
N THR A 53 2.32 6.82 16.13
CA THR A 53 0.92 7.23 16.35
C THR A 53 -0.03 6.40 15.48
N VAL A 54 0.34 6.14 14.22
CA VAL A 54 -0.42 5.27 13.32
C VAL A 54 -0.43 3.83 13.82
N GLU A 55 0.70 3.27 14.23
CA GLU A 55 0.79 1.91 14.78
C GLU A 55 -0.10 1.74 16.01
N GLN A 56 -0.09 2.71 16.93
CA GLN A 56 -0.97 2.72 18.10
C GLN A 56 -2.45 2.80 17.72
N SER A 57 -2.78 3.56 16.68
CA SER A 57 -4.14 3.68 16.16
C SER A 57 -4.61 2.36 15.55
N MET A 58 -3.77 1.71 14.75
CA MET A 58 -4.04 0.38 14.17
C MET A 58 -4.25 -0.68 15.25
N ALA A 59 -3.50 -0.63 16.35
CA ALA A 59 -3.66 -1.57 17.45
C ALA A 59 -5.06 -1.49 18.10
N ARG A 60 -5.64 -0.30 18.16
CA ARG A 60 -6.96 -0.05 18.79
C ARG A 60 -8.15 -0.40 17.90
N VAL A 61 -7.98 -0.42 16.58
CA VAL A 61 -9.06 -0.71 15.62
C VAL A 61 -9.20 -2.22 15.43
N ALA A 62 -10.37 -2.80 15.69
CA ALA A 62 -10.60 -4.22 15.45
C ALA A 62 -10.59 -4.55 13.94
N SER A 63 -9.89 -5.61 13.55
CA SER A 63 -9.89 -6.10 12.16
C SER A 63 -11.24 -6.73 11.82
N ARG A 64 -11.82 -6.36 10.68
CA ARG A 64 -13.13 -6.83 10.19
C ARG A 64 -13.03 -7.79 9.01
N SER A 65 -11.83 -7.99 8.48
CA SER A 65 -11.56 -8.92 7.39
C SER A 65 -10.21 -9.60 7.56
N ALA A 66 -10.03 -10.75 6.90
CA ALA A 66 -8.74 -11.43 6.86
C ALA A 66 -7.65 -10.56 6.19
N LEU A 67 -8.02 -9.72 5.22
CA LEU A 67 -7.11 -8.73 4.63
C LEU A 67 -6.61 -7.73 5.69
N GLU A 68 -7.52 -7.17 6.48
CA GLU A 68 -7.18 -6.24 7.57
C GLU A 68 -6.30 -6.90 8.64
N LEU A 69 -6.52 -8.19 8.93
CA LEU A 69 -5.67 -8.93 9.84
C LEU A 69 -4.25 -9.14 9.26
N CYS A 70 -4.14 -9.44 7.96
CA CYS A 70 -2.84 -9.50 7.28
C CYS A 70 -2.10 -8.17 7.38
N THR A 71 -2.77 -7.04 7.21
CA THR A 71 -2.15 -5.71 7.36
C THR A 71 -1.54 -5.53 8.76
N LYS A 72 -2.23 -5.95 9.83
CA LYS A 72 -1.66 -5.87 11.19
C LYS A 72 -0.46 -6.79 11.37
N ILE A 73 -0.52 -8.01 10.83
CA ILE A 73 0.59 -8.97 10.88
C ILE A 73 1.82 -8.40 10.17
N ASP A 74 1.61 -7.78 8.99
CA ASP A 74 2.68 -7.16 8.21
C ASP A 74 3.35 -6.01 9.01
N VAL A 75 2.56 -5.16 9.68
CA VAL A 75 3.08 -4.09 10.55
C VAL A 75 3.93 -4.67 11.69
N VAL A 76 3.40 -5.63 12.46
CA VAL A 76 4.13 -6.21 13.59
C VAL A 76 5.40 -6.94 13.14
N SER A 77 5.33 -7.67 12.02
CA SER A 77 6.50 -8.34 11.44
C SER A 77 7.58 -7.35 11.05
N GLN A 78 7.19 -6.21 10.46
CA GLN A 78 8.13 -5.16 10.10
C GLN A 78 8.77 -4.53 11.35
N SER A 79 7.98 -4.17 12.37
CA SER A 79 8.50 -3.61 13.62
C SER A 79 9.45 -4.58 14.34
N LEU A 80 9.20 -5.90 14.23
CA LEU A 80 10.06 -6.91 14.83
C LEU A 80 11.37 -7.10 14.07
N ARG A 81 11.36 -7.00 12.74
CA ARG A 81 12.59 -7.05 11.91
C ARG A 81 13.56 -5.90 12.20
N GLU A 82 13.04 -4.74 12.59
CA GLU A 82 13.85 -3.58 12.95
C GLU A 82 14.44 -3.64 14.35
N GLN A 83 13.80 -4.40 15.23
CA GLN A 83 14.35 -4.62 16.54
C GLN A 83 15.42 -5.71 16.44
N THR A 84 16.67 -5.34 16.63
CA THR A 84 17.85 -6.23 16.60
C THR A 84 17.86 -7.21 17.77
N TYR A 85 16.81 -8.02 17.94
CA TYR A 85 16.75 -9.07 18.96
C TYR A 85 17.18 -10.41 18.36
N PRO A 86 18.14 -11.12 19.00
CA PRO A 86 18.56 -12.45 18.55
C PRO A 86 17.41 -13.48 18.62
N ASP A 87 16.41 -13.26 19.49
CA ASP A 87 15.26 -14.16 19.69
C ASP A 87 14.04 -13.84 18.80
N GLY A 88 14.11 -12.79 17.97
CA GLY A 88 12.99 -12.35 17.13
C GLY A 88 12.65 -13.32 15.99
N ARG A 89 13.57 -14.22 15.64
CA ARG A 89 13.41 -15.14 14.50
C ARG A 89 12.23 -16.09 14.67
N GLY A 90 12.06 -16.70 15.84
CA GLY A 90 10.95 -17.62 16.09
C GLY A 90 9.58 -16.93 16.05
N ALA A 91 9.52 -15.68 16.53
CA ALA A 91 8.31 -14.88 16.46
C ALA A 91 7.96 -14.45 15.02
N LEU A 92 8.96 -14.11 14.20
CA LEU A 92 8.76 -13.83 12.77
C LEU A 92 8.25 -15.07 12.01
N GLU A 93 8.84 -16.24 12.24
CA GLU A 93 8.41 -17.49 11.62
C GLU A 93 6.96 -17.85 12.01
N LEU A 94 6.57 -17.61 13.27
CA LEU A 94 5.19 -17.79 13.72
C LEU A 94 4.23 -16.79 13.07
N LEU A 95 4.61 -15.51 12.96
CA LEU A 95 3.80 -14.49 12.28
C LEU A 95 3.60 -14.82 10.79
N ASP A 96 4.64 -15.30 10.11
CA ASP A 96 4.56 -15.75 8.72
C ASP A 96 3.61 -16.95 8.57
N SER A 97 3.66 -17.92 9.50
CA SER A 97 2.72 -19.05 9.54
C SER A 97 1.27 -18.57 9.73
N ILE A 98 1.03 -17.71 10.72
CA ILE A 98 -0.32 -17.16 10.99
C ILE A 98 -0.83 -16.38 9.78
N ARG A 99 0.03 -15.60 9.11
CA ARG A 99 -0.33 -14.87 7.89
C ARG A 99 -0.79 -15.81 6.78
N ALA A 100 -0.11 -16.93 6.60
CA ALA A 100 -0.49 -17.94 5.60
C ALA A 100 -1.86 -18.55 5.92
N ASP A 101 -2.10 -18.90 7.18
CA ASP A 101 -3.38 -19.43 7.64
C ASP A 101 -4.52 -18.42 7.41
N VAL A 102 -4.32 -17.16 7.81
CA VAL A 102 -5.30 -16.09 7.59
C VAL A 102 -5.55 -15.85 6.10
N SER A 103 -4.51 -15.87 5.28
CA SER A 103 -4.64 -15.69 3.83
C SER A 103 -5.43 -16.82 3.18
N SER A 104 -5.36 -18.04 3.72
CA SER A 104 -6.15 -19.19 3.24
C SER A 104 -7.66 -19.03 3.47
N LEU A 105 -8.04 -18.19 4.44
CA LEU A 105 -9.44 -17.88 4.76
C LEU A 105 -10.04 -16.80 3.85
N ILE A 106 -9.21 -16.10 3.07
CA ILE A 106 -9.69 -15.10 2.11
C ILE A 106 -10.33 -15.85 0.93
N PRO A 107 -11.65 -15.68 0.67
CA PRO A 107 -12.29 -16.33 -0.46
C PRO A 107 -11.56 -15.91 -1.75
N ARG A 108 -11.03 -16.89 -2.48
CA ARG A 108 -10.56 -16.64 -3.84
C ARG A 108 -11.81 -16.31 -4.65
N ALA A 109 -11.88 -15.07 -5.16
CA ALA A 109 -12.86 -14.79 -6.20
C ALA A 109 -12.53 -15.71 -7.37
N ASP A 110 -13.34 -16.76 -7.56
CA ASP A 110 -13.28 -17.60 -8.74
C ASP A 110 -13.59 -16.70 -9.94
N ASN A 111 -12.56 -16.09 -10.51
CA ASN A 111 -12.61 -15.37 -11.78
C ASN A 111 -12.86 -16.38 -12.90
N LYS A 112 -14.09 -16.89 -12.98
CA LYS A 112 -14.61 -17.55 -14.16
C LYS A 112 -14.81 -16.49 -15.25
N GLY A 113 -13.73 -16.24 -16.00
CA GLY A 113 -13.72 -15.81 -17.39
C GLY A 113 -14.46 -14.52 -17.75
N VAL A 114 -13.74 -13.39 -17.75
CA VAL A 114 -13.99 -12.35 -18.77
C VAL A 114 -12.81 -12.39 -19.74
N HIS A 115 -12.97 -13.17 -20.79
CA HIS A 115 -12.09 -13.21 -21.95
C HIS A 115 -12.23 -11.87 -22.68
N LEU A 116 -11.44 -10.86 -22.31
CA LEU A 116 -11.32 -9.64 -23.13
C LEU A 116 -10.62 -10.01 -24.43
N SER A 117 -11.42 -10.26 -25.46
CA SER A 117 -10.97 -10.34 -26.84
C SER A 117 -10.27 -9.04 -27.21
N ARG A 118 -8.95 -9.10 -27.26
CA ARG A 118 -8.03 -8.11 -27.82
C ARG A 118 -8.39 -7.88 -29.28
N ALA A 119 -9.22 -6.88 -29.57
CA ALA A 119 -9.41 -6.36 -30.92
C ALA A 119 -8.20 -5.48 -31.28
N THR A 120 -7.16 -6.12 -31.79
CA THR A 120 -6.16 -5.46 -32.64
C THR A 120 -6.78 -5.21 -34.00
N VAL A 121 -6.90 -3.94 -34.43
CA VAL A 121 -6.48 -3.44 -35.75
C VAL A 121 -6.52 -1.90 -35.70
N VAL A 122 -5.34 -1.30 -35.57
CA VAL A 122 -5.08 0.08 -35.99
C VAL A 122 -4.80 0.00 -37.49
N GLN A 123 -5.76 0.35 -38.33
CA GLN A 123 -5.50 0.61 -39.75
C GLN A 123 -4.85 1.99 -39.86
N ARG A 124 -3.54 2.01 -40.12
CA ARG A 124 -2.80 3.20 -40.52
C ARG A 124 -2.95 3.33 -42.05
N PRO A 125 -3.52 4.41 -42.61
CA PRO A 125 -3.50 4.61 -44.05
C PRO A 125 -2.05 4.90 -44.47
N THR A 126 -1.49 4.01 -45.29
CA THR A 126 -0.24 4.24 -46.00
C THR A 126 -0.43 5.32 -47.04
N ASP A 127 0.30 6.41 -46.85
CA ASP A 127 0.63 7.41 -47.84
C ASP A 127 1.22 6.71 -49.08
N GLN A 128 0.50 6.75 -50.20
CA GLN A 128 1.02 6.38 -51.52
C GLN A 128 1.23 7.65 -52.33
N GLY A 129 2.44 8.20 -52.27
CA GLY A 129 3.00 9.02 -53.33
C GLY A 129 3.46 8.12 -54.49
N GLY A 130 3.14 8.50 -55.73
CA GLY A 130 3.63 7.80 -56.92
C GLY A 130 3.05 8.23 -58.27
N ALA A 131 3.52 9.38 -58.77
CA ALA A 131 3.83 9.73 -60.17
C ALA A 131 2.96 9.31 -61.39
N ALA A 132 2.59 10.35 -62.16
CA ALA A 132 2.69 10.52 -63.63
C ALA A 132 1.83 9.69 -64.61
N GLN A 133 1.03 10.42 -65.42
CA GLN A 133 0.72 10.30 -66.87
C GLN A 133 -0.59 11.07 -67.13
N GLY A 134 -0.78 11.91 -68.16
CA GLY A 134 0.00 12.40 -69.30
C GLY A 134 -0.77 13.55 -69.94
#